data_AF-A0A7J8QHE0-F1
#
_entry.id   AF-A0A7J8QHE0-F1
#
_cell.length_a   1.000
_cell.length_b   1.000
_cell.length_c   1.000
_cell.angle_alpha   90.00
_cell.angle_beta   90.00
_cell.angle_gamma   90.00
#
_symmetry.space_group_name_H-M   'P 1'
#
loop_
_entity.id
_entity.type
_entity.pdbx_description
1 polymer ?
#
loop_
_entity_poly.entity_id
_entity_poly.type
_entity_poly.pdbx_seq_one_letter_code
_entity_poly.pdbx_strand_id
1 'polypeptide(L)'
;MEVIGDLPRELFLEILLRLPAESLMRCKYVCKYWHSLITNPKFIQLHLNYNYNNNVCVLLKRCLVTCLGQKENLLSLVCGNGFSFENLDVDLSLYRKEPCLQLLGHCDGIICLSNYRDYILLCNPATRESMVLPESCLPCYPWIRSLISQTTGLGFGYDAKSHCFKVVRIVSYWEELRGSNLPHFSRAEVYSMGTDSWKEINVTVPAHVRYSPCFETYFNGAFHWYAMDDNGNEVILSFNMGNEEFQVIPMPSFISMHDHSICRNLLVWNDCIALVIYPERGIEKSFEIFVMKEYGVKESWTNVLTIGPLTRVERPLVFRKIDEILMEGSHGQMMSYNLRNKEVKDLPIYGVPKSFSTLVYVNSLVSVKGGNQMLDQRDNT
;
A
#
# COMPACT_ATOMS: atom_id res chain seq x y z
N MET A 1 26.37 21.78 28.63
CA MET A 1 25.35 22.26 27.68
C MET A 1 26.11 22.94 26.56
N GLU A 2 26.29 22.26 25.43
CA GLU A 2 26.87 22.91 24.24
C GLU A 2 25.76 23.72 23.57
N VAL A 3 25.90 25.04 23.60
CA VAL A 3 24.99 26.00 22.98
C VAL A 3 25.28 26.00 21.48
N ILE A 4 24.36 25.45 20.69
CA ILE A 4 24.38 25.61 19.22
C ILE A 4 23.52 26.84 18.91
N GLY A 5 24.16 28.03 18.95
CA GLY A 5 23.54 29.32 18.65
C GLY A 5 22.54 29.80 19.70
N ASP A 6 22.30 31.11 19.75
CA ASP A 6 21.38 31.79 20.69
C ASP A 6 19.88 31.48 20.45
N LEU A 7 19.56 30.31 19.89
CA LEU A 7 18.19 29.92 19.58
C LEU A 7 17.56 29.13 20.75
N PRO A 8 16.38 29.53 21.26
CA PRO A 8 15.60 28.74 22.20
C PRO A 8 15.37 27.30 21.73
N ARG A 9 15.38 26.34 22.68
CA ARG A 9 15.26 24.90 22.41
C ARG A 9 13.97 24.58 21.65
N GLU A 10 12.90 25.29 21.98
CA GLU A 10 11.57 25.13 21.42
C GLU A 10 11.54 25.52 19.93
N LEU A 11 12.21 26.62 19.57
CA LEU A 11 12.34 27.02 18.17
C LEU A 11 13.20 26.04 17.38
N PHE A 12 14.23 25.49 18.02
CA PHE A 12 15.06 24.46 17.40
C PHE A 12 14.27 23.17 17.10
N LEU A 13 13.43 22.73 18.04
CA LEU A 13 12.51 21.61 17.83
C LEU A 13 11.56 21.86 16.67
N GLU A 14 10.94 23.04 16.62
CA GLU A 14 10.03 23.44 15.53
C GLU A 14 10.72 23.45 14.17
N ILE A 15 11.99 23.90 14.10
CA ILE A 15 12.76 23.85 12.86
C ILE A 15 12.97 22.40 12.42
N LEU A 16 13.45 21.54 13.31
CA LEU A 16 13.71 20.14 12.97
C LEU A 16 12.43 19.38 12.59
N LEU A 17 11.30 19.64 13.26
CA LEU A 17 10.01 19.01 12.95
C LEU A 17 9.54 19.30 11.51
N ARG A 18 9.96 20.43 10.93
CA ARG A 18 9.57 20.85 9.57
C ARG A 18 10.54 20.38 8.50
N LEU A 19 11.69 19.82 8.88
CA LEU A 19 12.67 19.33 7.92
C LEU A 19 12.22 17.99 7.31
N PRO A 20 12.53 17.72 6.03
CA PRO A 20 12.35 16.40 5.43
C PRO A 20 13.10 15.32 6.20
N ALA A 21 12.55 14.11 6.20
CA ALA A 21 13.14 12.96 6.92
C ALA A 21 14.58 12.68 6.48
N GLU A 22 14.91 12.76 5.17
CA GLU A 22 16.30 12.54 4.73
C GLU A 22 17.26 13.61 5.26
N SER A 23 16.80 14.86 5.37
CA SER A 23 17.59 15.94 5.96
C SER A 23 17.85 15.68 7.44
N LEU A 24 16.85 15.21 8.18
CA LEU A 24 17.02 14.84 9.59
C LEU A 24 17.98 13.66 9.76
N MET A 25 17.99 12.69 8.85
CA MET A 25 18.96 11.61 8.86
C MET A 25 20.41 12.11 8.72
N ARG A 26 20.64 13.18 7.95
CA ARG A 26 21.95 13.85 7.89
C ARG A 26 22.23 14.66 9.16
N CYS A 27 21.23 15.34 9.71
CA CYS A 27 21.33 16.13 10.94
C CYS A 27 21.74 15.28 12.16
N LYS A 28 21.41 13.98 12.20
CA LYS A 28 21.86 13.05 13.26
C LYS A 28 23.38 13.02 13.44
N TYR A 29 24.15 13.40 12.43
CA TYR A 29 25.62 13.37 12.46
C TYR A 29 26.27 14.72 12.83
N VAL A 30 25.48 15.77 13.05
CA VAL A 30 26.00 17.11 13.38
C VAL A 30 26.51 17.18 14.82
N CYS A 31 25.72 16.72 15.80
CA CYS A 31 26.13 16.66 17.20
C CYS A 31 25.32 15.62 18.00
N LYS A 32 25.79 15.30 19.21
CA LYS A 32 25.14 14.33 20.12
C LYS A 32 23.71 14.72 20.50
N TYR A 33 23.45 16.02 20.70
CA TYR A 33 22.11 16.50 21.05
C TYR A 33 21.11 16.24 19.91
N TRP A 34 21.49 16.54 18.67
CA TRP A 34 20.64 16.33 17.48
C TRP A 34 20.42 14.85 17.24
N HIS A 35 21.48 14.05 17.38
CA HIS A 35 21.36 12.59 17.34
C HIS A 35 20.30 12.10 18.32
N SER A 36 20.47 12.40 19.62
CA SER A 36 19.56 11.96 20.67
C SER A 36 18.13 12.44 20.49
N LEU A 37 17.95 13.64 19.94
CA LEU A 37 16.63 14.21 19.71
C LEU A 37 15.93 13.53 18.53
N ILE A 38 16.61 13.38 17.39
CA ILE A 38 16.03 12.85 16.16
C ILE A 38 15.79 11.33 16.28
N THR A 39 16.55 10.62 17.12
CA THR A 39 16.30 9.21 17.44
C THR A 39 15.28 9.00 18.56
N ASN A 40 14.77 10.07 19.18
CA ASN A 40 13.79 9.94 20.25
C ASN A 40 12.42 9.51 19.68
N PRO A 41 11.78 8.45 20.21
CA PRO A 41 10.47 7.99 19.72
C PRO A 41 9.39 9.08 19.71
N LYS A 42 9.36 9.96 20.73
CA LYS A 42 8.40 11.07 20.79
C LYS A 42 8.63 12.08 19.68
N PHE A 43 9.89 12.38 19.36
CA PHE A 43 10.21 13.26 18.24
C PHE A 43 9.80 12.63 16.91
N ILE A 44 10.07 11.32 16.72
CA ILE A 44 9.66 10.58 15.52
C ILE A 44 8.15 10.64 15.34
N GLN A 45 7.38 10.42 16.41
CA GLN A 45 5.92 10.50 16.38
C GLN A 45 5.42 11.92 16.07
N LEU A 46 6.00 12.94 16.70
CA LEU A 46 5.66 14.35 16.42
C LEU A 46 5.97 14.72 14.96
N HIS A 47 7.12 14.31 14.45
CA HIS A 47 7.53 14.52 13.07
C HIS A 47 6.60 13.80 12.09
N LEU A 48 6.24 12.55 12.38
CA LEU A 48 5.31 11.78 11.57
C LEU A 48 3.93 12.45 11.50
N ASN A 49 3.37 12.84 12.66
CA ASN A 49 2.09 13.56 12.73
C ASN A 49 2.13 14.89 11.98
N TYR A 50 3.25 15.62 12.07
CA TYR A 50 3.45 16.84 11.29
C TYR A 50 3.40 16.55 9.78
N ASN A 51 4.10 15.51 9.31
CA ASN A 51 4.14 15.19 7.88
C ASN A 51 2.81 14.66 7.34
N TYR A 52 2.04 13.90 8.12
CA TYR A 52 0.70 13.46 7.73
C TYR A 52 -0.24 14.63 7.37
N ASN A 53 -0.05 15.77 8.04
CA ASN A 53 -0.87 16.95 7.81
C ASN A 53 -0.31 17.91 6.76
N ASN A 54 1.00 17.88 6.50
CA ASN A 54 1.67 18.93 5.72
C ASN A 54 2.41 18.41 4.47
N ASN A 55 2.92 17.17 4.51
CA ASN A 55 3.90 16.66 3.55
C ASN A 55 3.51 15.27 3.00
N VAL A 56 2.25 15.14 2.62
CA VAL A 56 1.74 13.93 1.97
C VAL A 56 2.14 13.92 0.50
N CYS A 57 2.70 12.80 0.07
CA CYS A 57 3.11 12.56 -1.31
C CYS A 57 2.45 11.30 -1.86
N VAL A 58 2.64 11.04 -3.14
CA VAL A 58 2.26 9.76 -3.76
C VAL A 58 3.52 8.98 -4.03
N LEU A 59 3.64 7.80 -3.41
CA LEU A 59 4.64 6.83 -3.82
C LEU A 59 4.13 6.09 -5.04
N LEU A 60 4.97 6.06 -6.07
CA LEU A 60 4.69 5.44 -7.35
C LEU A 60 5.70 4.33 -7.60
N LYS A 61 5.21 3.12 -7.83
CA LYS A 61 5.95 2.03 -8.47
C LYS A 61 5.62 2.01 -9.95
N ARG A 62 6.65 1.93 -10.79
CA ARG A 62 6.50 1.77 -12.26
C ARG A 62 7.57 0.82 -12.80
N CYS A 63 7.34 0.28 -13.98
CA CYS A 63 8.33 -0.51 -14.71
C CYS A 63 8.84 0.29 -15.91
N LEU A 64 10.14 0.29 -16.15
CA LEU A 64 10.77 0.83 -17.35
C LEU A 64 11.31 -0.30 -18.22
N VAL A 65 11.55 -0.01 -19.51
CA VAL A 65 12.27 -0.90 -20.41
C VAL A 65 13.59 -0.25 -20.76
N THR A 66 14.70 -0.94 -20.46
CA THR A 66 16.04 -0.46 -20.78
C THR A 66 16.33 -0.58 -22.27
N CYS A 67 17.41 0.06 -22.75
CA CYS A 67 17.85 -0.10 -24.14
C CYS A 67 18.19 -1.56 -24.52
N LEU A 68 18.42 -2.43 -23.54
CA LEU A 68 18.66 -3.86 -23.72
C LEU A 68 17.34 -4.67 -23.74
N GLY A 69 16.18 -4.02 -23.69
CA GLY A 69 14.87 -4.68 -23.61
C GLY A 69 14.56 -5.28 -22.23
N GLN A 70 15.37 -4.99 -21.21
CA GLN A 70 15.15 -5.50 -19.86
C GLN A 70 14.13 -4.65 -19.12
N LYS A 71 13.28 -5.31 -18.33
CA LYS A 71 12.28 -4.64 -17.49
C LYS A 71 12.88 -4.33 -16.12
N GLU A 72 12.86 -3.06 -15.71
CA GLU A 72 13.36 -2.63 -14.40
C GLU A 72 12.27 -1.90 -13.62
N ASN A 73 12.10 -2.30 -12.36
CA ASN A 73 11.17 -1.63 -11.45
C ASN A 73 11.83 -0.38 -10.86
N LEU A 74 11.04 0.68 -10.74
CA LEU A 74 11.47 1.96 -10.17
C LEU A 74 10.42 2.46 -9.20
N LEU A 75 10.88 3.01 -8.08
CA LEU A 75 10.07 3.74 -7.13
C LEU A 75 10.33 5.24 -7.30
N SER A 76 9.26 6.02 -7.35
CA SER A 76 9.32 7.47 -7.47
C SER A 76 8.37 8.10 -6.46
N LEU A 77 8.76 9.24 -5.90
CA LEU A 77 7.91 10.02 -5.01
C LEU A 77 7.41 11.25 -5.76
N VAL A 78 6.09 11.44 -5.80
CA VAL A 78 5.44 12.61 -6.42
C VAL A 78 4.92 13.51 -5.31
N CYS A 79 5.54 14.66 -5.14
CA CYS A 79 5.24 15.62 -4.08
C CYS A 79 4.86 16.99 -4.64
N GLY A 80 4.16 17.79 -3.83
CA GLY A 80 3.90 19.20 -4.10
C GLY A 80 2.95 19.49 -5.28
N ASN A 81 2.33 20.67 -5.29
CA ASN A 81 1.27 21.01 -6.26
C ASN A 81 1.74 21.00 -7.73
N GLY A 82 3.05 21.16 -7.96
CA GLY A 82 3.65 21.14 -9.29
C GLY A 82 3.89 19.74 -9.88
N PHE A 83 3.59 18.66 -9.15
CA PHE A 83 3.92 17.27 -9.53
C PHE A 83 5.42 17.08 -9.75
N SER A 84 6.25 17.76 -8.96
CA SER A 84 7.67 17.43 -8.88
C SER A 84 7.80 15.99 -8.41
N PHE A 85 8.65 15.23 -9.09
CA PHE A 85 8.91 13.85 -8.71
C PHE A 85 10.40 13.59 -8.61
N GLU A 86 10.75 12.68 -7.72
CA GLU A 86 12.11 12.17 -7.55
C GLU A 86 12.09 10.64 -7.57
N ASN A 87 13.16 10.05 -8.07
CA ASN A 87 13.32 8.60 -8.00
C ASN A 87 13.97 8.23 -6.67
N LEU A 88 13.37 7.26 -5.98
CA LEU A 88 13.89 6.79 -4.72
C LEU A 88 15.02 5.79 -4.94
N ASP A 89 16.09 5.97 -4.20
CA ASP A 89 17.22 5.04 -4.14
C ASP A 89 16.90 3.92 -3.16
N VAL A 90 16.11 2.95 -3.63
CA VAL A 90 15.79 1.73 -2.89
C VAL A 90 16.54 0.58 -3.54
N ASP A 91 17.30 -0.19 -2.75
CA ASP A 91 17.95 -1.38 -3.28
C ASP A 91 16.91 -2.46 -3.60
N LEU A 92 16.57 -2.53 -4.89
CA LEU A 92 15.70 -3.55 -5.46
C LEU A 92 16.51 -4.71 -6.08
N SER A 93 17.77 -4.89 -5.69
CA SER A 93 18.65 -5.96 -6.19
C SER A 93 18.01 -7.35 -6.12
N LEU A 94 17.31 -7.63 -5.01
CA LEU A 94 16.54 -8.87 -4.80
C LEU A 94 15.42 -9.08 -5.83
N TYR A 95 14.96 -8.01 -6.50
CA TYR A 95 13.85 -8.01 -7.45
C TYR A 95 14.27 -7.67 -8.88
N ARG A 96 15.58 -7.55 -9.17
CA ARG A 96 16.12 -7.12 -10.48
C ARG A 96 15.69 -7.99 -11.66
N LYS A 97 15.32 -9.25 -11.42
CA LYS A 97 14.92 -10.21 -12.46
C LYS A 97 13.42 -10.47 -12.51
N GLU A 98 12.62 -9.77 -11.70
CA GLU A 98 11.19 -10.06 -11.56
C GLU A 98 10.32 -8.91 -12.07
N PRO A 99 9.53 -9.11 -13.15
CA PRO A 99 8.61 -8.09 -13.63
C PRO A 99 7.44 -7.83 -12.65
N CYS A 100 7.22 -8.74 -11.69
CA CYS A 100 6.06 -8.78 -10.81
C CYS A 100 6.35 -8.21 -9.40
N LEU A 101 7.10 -7.11 -9.28
CA LEU A 101 7.21 -6.40 -8.00
C LEU A 101 5.90 -5.69 -7.67
N GLN A 102 5.29 -6.06 -6.54
CA GLN A 102 4.12 -5.40 -5.98
C GLN A 102 4.51 -4.46 -4.84
N LEU A 103 3.85 -3.32 -4.83
CA LEU A 103 3.84 -2.36 -3.74
C LEU A 103 2.57 -2.62 -2.94
N LEU A 104 2.69 -3.32 -1.82
CA LEU A 104 1.54 -3.82 -1.05
C LEU A 104 0.88 -2.72 -0.23
N GLY A 105 1.68 -1.77 0.26
CA GLY A 105 1.20 -0.75 1.16
C GLY A 105 2.32 -0.02 1.85
N HIS A 106 1.89 0.94 2.65
CA HIS A 106 2.74 1.78 3.46
C HIS A 106 2.10 1.94 4.84
N CYS A 107 2.93 2.04 5.88
CA CYS A 107 2.50 2.38 7.22
C CYS A 107 3.61 3.19 7.91
N ASP A 108 3.30 4.41 8.35
CA ASP A 108 4.21 5.32 9.05
C ASP A 108 5.62 5.44 8.44
N GLY A 109 5.71 5.55 7.12
CA GLY A 109 6.92 5.69 6.29
C GLY A 109 7.59 4.36 5.88
N ILE A 110 7.19 3.24 6.49
CA ILE A 110 7.65 1.92 6.06
C ILE A 110 6.81 1.49 4.85
N ILE A 111 7.47 0.95 3.83
CA ILE A 111 6.84 0.36 2.66
C ILE A 111 7.05 -1.15 2.66
N CYS A 112 6.04 -1.88 2.20
CA CYS A 112 6.11 -3.34 2.05
C CYS A 112 6.09 -3.70 0.57
N LEU A 113 7.13 -4.42 0.15
CA LEU A 113 7.36 -4.87 -1.22
C LEU A 113 7.38 -6.39 -1.27
N SER A 114 6.86 -6.97 -2.35
CA SER A 114 6.86 -8.43 -2.53
C SER A 114 6.83 -8.81 -4.01
N ASN A 115 7.37 -9.99 -4.33
CA ASN A 115 7.21 -10.65 -5.63
C ASN A 115 6.18 -11.79 -5.62
N TYR A 116 5.43 -11.98 -4.53
CA TYR A 116 4.46 -13.07 -4.31
C TYR A 116 5.04 -14.50 -4.42
N ARG A 117 6.36 -14.62 -4.44
CA ARG A 117 7.05 -15.91 -4.48
C ARG A 117 7.79 -16.14 -3.17
N ASP A 118 8.89 -15.42 -2.99
CA ASP A 118 9.93 -15.86 -2.06
C ASP A 118 10.27 -14.81 -1.01
N TYR A 119 10.23 -13.50 -1.37
CA TYR A 119 10.79 -12.46 -0.51
C TYR A 119 9.82 -11.30 -0.29
N ILE A 120 9.56 -11.02 0.98
CA ILE A 120 8.88 -9.81 1.45
C ILE A 120 9.94 -8.88 2.02
N LEU A 121 10.01 -7.67 1.48
CA LEU A 121 10.94 -6.62 1.89
C LEU A 121 10.15 -5.51 2.58
N LEU A 122 10.53 -5.20 3.82
CA LEU A 122 10.16 -3.97 4.49
C LEU A 122 11.31 -2.98 4.36
N CYS A 123 11.03 -1.76 3.94
CA CYS A 123 12.04 -0.71 3.95
C CYS A 123 11.44 0.66 4.25
N ASN A 124 12.27 1.55 4.79
CA ASN A 124 11.98 2.97 4.87
C ASN A 124 12.99 3.71 3.99
N PRO A 125 12.55 4.23 2.82
CA PRO A 125 13.45 4.93 1.89
C PRO A 125 14.17 6.13 2.52
N ALA A 126 13.50 6.86 3.42
CA ALA A 126 14.08 8.05 4.03
C ALA A 126 15.20 7.73 5.03
N THR A 127 15.07 6.62 5.78
CA THR A 127 16.11 6.16 6.71
C THR A 127 17.16 5.27 6.03
N ARG A 128 16.88 4.82 4.79
CA ARG A 128 17.68 3.82 4.02
C ARG A 128 17.83 2.50 4.76
N GLU A 129 16.88 2.20 5.64
CA GLU A 129 16.85 0.94 6.35
C GLU A 129 15.95 -0.05 5.61
N SER A 130 16.38 -1.30 5.54
CA SER A 130 15.63 -2.39 4.94
C SER A 130 15.79 -3.68 5.75
N MET A 131 14.80 -4.56 5.63
CA MET A 131 14.73 -5.88 6.25
C MET A 131 13.95 -6.82 5.35
N VAL A 132 14.54 -7.98 5.05
CA VAL A 132 13.85 -9.09 4.38
C VAL A 132 13.22 -9.95 5.48
N LEU A 133 11.94 -10.27 5.33
CA LEU A 133 11.23 -11.11 6.29
C LEU A 133 11.71 -12.56 6.22
N PRO A 134 11.66 -13.31 7.34
CA PRO A 134 11.98 -14.73 7.35
C PRO A 134 11.02 -15.54 6.48
N GLU A 135 11.41 -16.79 6.18
CA GLU A 135 10.58 -17.74 5.45
C GLU A 135 9.26 -18.05 6.18
N SER A 136 8.30 -18.58 5.42
CA SER A 136 6.99 -18.97 5.94
C SER A 136 7.07 -20.01 7.05
N CYS A 137 6.21 -19.85 8.06
CA CYS A 137 5.99 -20.90 9.05
C CYS A 137 4.96 -21.93 8.60
N LEU A 138 4.26 -21.69 7.48
CA LEU A 138 3.33 -22.63 6.91
C LEU A 138 4.07 -23.74 6.16
N PRO A 139 3.66 -25.00 6.32
CA PRO A 139 4.31 -26.12 5.67
C PRO A 139 4.13 -26.06 4.15
N CYS A 140 5.23 -26.28 3.43
CA CYS A 140 5.16 -26.82 2.08
C CYS A 140 4.90 -28.34 2.18
N TYR A 141 4.05 -28.89 1.31
CA TYR A 141 3.76 -30.33 1.25
C TYR A 141 4.45 -30.98 0.04
N PRO A 142 5.80 -31.04 -0.01
CA PRO A 142 6.52 -31.51 -1.20
C PRO A 142 6.24 -32.98 -1.54
N TRP A 143 5.74 -33.75 -0.56
CA TRP A 143 5.38 -35.16 -0.72
C TRP A 143 4.05 -35.36 -1.46
N ILE A 144 3.17 -34.36 -1.46
CA ILE A 144 1.92 -34.35 -2.22
C ILE A 144 2.22 -33.65 -3.54
N ARG A 145 2.73 -34.41 -4.52
CA ARG A 145 3.17 -33.85 -5.82
C ARG A 145 2.09 -33.04 -6.53
N SER A 146 0.81 -33.36 -6.30
CA SER A 146 -0.32 -32.64 -6.89
C SER A 146 -0.68 -31.34 -6.18
N LEU A 147 -0.10 -31.01 -5.02
CA LEU A 147 -0.50 -29.86 -4.20
C LEU A 147 0.56 -28.75 -4.25
N ILE A 148 0.25 -27.65 -4.93
CA ILE A 148 1.13 -26.48 -5.06
C ILE A 148 0.68 -25.40 -4.08
N SER A 149 1.58 -24.96 -3.21
CA SER A 149 1.36 -23.78 -2.37
C SER A 149 1.76 -22.50 -3.10
N GLN A 150 0.90 -21.49 -3.05
CA GLN A 150 1.17 -20.17 -3.63
C GLN A 150 0.70 -19.07 -2.68
N THR A 151 1.49 -18.02 -2.52
CA THR A 151 1.04 -16.80 -1.86
C THR A 151 -0.02 -16.12 -2.74
N THR A 152 -1.25 -16.03 -2.24
CA THR A 152 -2.39 -15.45 -2.98
C THR A 152 -2.84 -14.11 -2.43
N GLY A 153 -2.53 -13.80 -1.17
CA GLY A 153 -2.79 -12.49 -0.58
C GLY A 153 -1.65 -12.05 0.32
N LEU A 154 -1.29 -10.78 0.25
CA LEU A 154 -0.37 -10.14 1.18
C LEU A 154 -0.96 -8.79 1.61
N GLY A 155 -0.79 -8.45 2.89
CA GLY A 155 -1.23 -7.18 3.44
C GLY A 155 -0.24 -6.67 4.47
N PHE A 156 -0.07 -5.35 4.51
CA PHE A 156 0.81 -4.68 5.47
C PHE A 156 0.04 -3.61 6.21
N GLY A 157 0.24 -3.52 7.53
CA GLY A 157 -0.45 -2.56 8.36
C GLY A 157 0.10 -2.48 9.78
N TYR A 158 -0.58 -1.71 10.61
CA TYR A 158 -0.20 -1.47 12.01
C TYR A 158 -1.24 -2.05 12.96
N ASP A 159 -0.78 -2.83 13.91
CA ASP A 159 -1.58 -3.25 15.05
C ASP A 159 -1.55 -2.16 16.12
N ALA A 160 -2.68 -1.46 16.25
CA ALA A 160 -2.84 -0.42 17.25
C ALA A 160 -2.85 -0.93 18.70
N LYS A 161 -3.12 -2.22 18.94
CA LYS A 161 -3.13 -2.82 20.27
C LYS A 161 -1.74 -3.23 20.74
N SER A 162 -0.97 -3.88 19.87
CA SER A 162 0.40 -4.30 20.20
C SER A 162 1.46 -3.27 19.82
N HIS A 163 1.05 -2.15 19.24
CA HIS A 163 1.90 -1.06 18.78
C HIS A 163 3.02 -1.47 17.83
N CYS A 164 2.77 -2.47 16.99
CA CYS A 164 3.75 -2.98 16.05
C CYS A 164 3.19 -3.15 14.64
N PHE A 165 4.07 -3.10 13.65
CA PHE A 165 3.69 -3.40 12.28
C PHE A 165 3.56 -4.89 12.05
N LYS A 166 2.60 -5.25 11.21
CA LYS A 166 2.31 -6.63 10.85
C LYS A 166 2.23 -6.81 9.34
N VAL A 167 2.66 -7.98 8.89
CA VAL A 167 2.41 -8.47 7.54
C VAL A 167 1.55 -9.71 7.65
N VAL A 168 0.40 -9.73 6.98
CA VAL A 168 -0.44 -10.92 6.81
C VAL A 168 -0.16 -11.54 5.46
N ARG A 169 0.01 -12.86 5.43
CA ARG A 169 0.17 -13.66 4.23
C ARG A 169 -0.91 -14.74 4.18
N ILE A 170 -1.58 -14.83 3.03
CA ILE A 170 -2.50 -15.90 2.69
C ILE A 170 -1.79 -16.82 1.70
N VAL A 171 -1.68 -18.10 2.05
CA VAL A 171 -1.13 -19.15 1.20
C VAL A 171 -2.25 -20.10 0.80
N SER A 172 -2.52 -20.17 -0.49
CA SER A 172 -3.49 -21.09 -1.07
C SER A 172 -2.79 -22.33 -1.61
N TYR A 173 -3.41 -23.49 -1.39
CA TYR A 173 -2.91 -24.79 -1.82
C TYR A 173 -3.79 -25.32 -2.94
N TRP A 174 -3.21 -25.49 -4.12
CA TRP A 174 -3.89 -25.83 -5.36
C TRP A 174 -3.64 -27.28 -5.75
N GLU A 175 -4.68 -28.00 -6.16
CA GLU A 175 -4.54 -29.37 -6.64
C GLU A 175 -4.48 -29.41 -8.17
N GLU A 176 -3.32 -29.78 -8.74
CA GLU A 176 -3.04 -29.74 -10.19
C GLU A 176 -4.10 -30.46 -11.04
N LEU A 177 -4.66 -31.55 -10.54
CA LEU A 177 -5.55 -32.44 -11.29
C LEU A 177 -7.03 -32.01 -11.27
N ARG A 178 -7.42 -31.04 -10.42
CA ARG A 178 -8.84 -30.68 -10.28
C ARG A 178 -9.40 -29.82 -11.41
N GLY A 179 -8.56 -29.16 -12.21
CA GLY A 179 -9.01 -28.20 -13.22
C GLY A 179 -9.91 -27.08 -12.64
N SER A 180 -9.95 -26.92 -11.31
CA SER A 180 -10.80 -25.95 -10.63
C SER A 180 -10.08 -24.61 -10.57
N ASN A 181 -10.81 -23.53 -10.82
CA ASN A 181 -10.28 -22.17 -10.65
C ASN A 181 -10.10 -21.78 -9.18
N LEU A 182 -10.51 -22.63 -8.22
CA LEU A 182 -10.41 -22.40 -6.79
C LEU A 182 -9.34 -23.30 -6.14
N PRO A 183 -8.65 -22.80 -5.11
CA PRO A 183 -7.70 -23.61 -4.36
C PRO A 183 -8.43 -24.69 -3.56
N HIS A 184 -7.70 -25.75 -3.20
CA HIS A 184 -8.23 -26.80 -2.34
C HIS A 184 -8.52 -26.29 -0.93
N PHE A 185 -7.61 -25.49 -0.39
CA PHE A 185 -7.78 -24.74 0.85
C PHE A 185 -6.78 -23.57 0.91
N SER A 186 -7.02 -22.62 1.81
CA SER A 186 -6.11 -21.51 2.09
C SER A 186 -5.82 -21.42 3.58
N ARG A 187 -4.57 -21.08 3.92
CA ARG A 187 -4.12 -20.82 5.30
C ARG A 187 -3.58 -19.40 5.38
N ALA A 188 -3.57 -18.84 6.58
CA ALA A 188 -3.05 -17.51 6.82
C ALA A 188 -2.00 -17.53 7.92
N GLU A 189 -1.03 -16.64 7.82
CA GLU A 189 -0.02 -16.40 8.85
C GLU A 189 0.26 -14.90 8.94
N VAL A 190 0.72 -14.47 10.10
CA VAL A 190 1.04 -13.09 10.40
C VAL A 190 2.45 -13.00 10.93
N TYR A 191 3.23 -12.13 10.30
CA TYR A 191 4.51 -11.67 10.81
C TYR A 191 4.27 -10.45 11.68
N SER A 192 4.85 -10.44 12.88
CA SER A 192 4.87 -9.26 13.74
C SER A 192 6.30 -8.74 13.86
N MET A 193 6.51 -7.46 13.56
CA MET A 193 7.82 -6.81 13.78
C MET A 193 8.22 -6.73 15.24
N GLY A 194 7.27 -6.82 16.18
CA GLY A 194 7.58 -6.80 17.62
C GLY A 194 8.20 -8.10 18.11
N THR A 195 7.77 -9.25 17.56
CA THR A 195 8.31 -10.57 17.92
C THR A 195 9.33 -11.10 16.92
N ASP A 196 9.51 -10.43 15.79
CA ASP A 196 10.41 -10.83 14.70
C ASP A 196 10.13 -12.25 14.19
N SER A 197 8.85 -12.64 14.14
CA SER A 197 8.44 -14.01 13.86
C SER A 197 7.10 -14.12 13.13
N TRP A 198 6.96 -15.16 12.32
CA TRP A 198 5.68 -15.60 11.77
C TRP A 198 4.89 -16.43 12.78
N LYS A 199 3.58 -16.26 12.78
CA LYS A 199 2.61 -17.06 13.54
C LYS A 199 1.48 -17.44 12.60
N GLU A 200 1.13 -18.72 12.57
CA GLU A 200 -0.05 -19.17 11.84
C GLU A 200 -1.34 -18.69 12.53
N ILE A 201 -2.32 -18.31 11.70
CA ILE A 201 -3.70 -18.07 12.13
C ILE A 201 -4.48 -19.34 11.84
N ASN A 202 -4.89 -20.03 12.91
CA ASN A 202 -5.65 -21.28 12.85
C ASN A 202 -7.13 -21.03 12.50
N VAL A 203 -7.39 -20.37 11.38
CA VAL A 203 -8.72 -20.04 10.88
C VAL A 203 -8.77 -20.35 9.38
N THR A 204 -9.87 -20.92 8.92
CA THR A 204 -10.14 -21.08 7.49
C THR A 204 -10.38 -19.70 6.87
N VAL A 205 -9.61 -19.35 5.86
CA VAL A 205 -9.80 -18.08 5.14
C VAL A 205 -11.17 -18.11 4.46
N PRO A 206 -12.07 -17.13 4.74
CA PRO A 206 -13.47 -17.23 4.37
C PRO A 206 -13.77 -16.88 2.90
N ALA A 207 -12.76 -16.43 2.14
CA ALA A 207 -12.88 -16.10 0.73
C ALA A 207 -11.53 -16.26 0.02
N HIS A 208 -11.58 -16.42 -1.30
CA HIS A 208 -10.42 -16.68 -2.15
C HIS A 208 -9.96 -15.39 -2.82
N VAL A 209 -8.78 -14.90 -2.43
CA VAL A 209 -8.21 -13.66 -2.99
C VAL A 209 -7.98 -13.81 -4.49
N ARG A 210 -8.37 -12.79 -5.25
CA ARG A 210 -8.19 -12.67 -6.69
C ARG A 210 -7.45 -11.39 -7.02
N TYR A 211 -6.73 -11.43 -8.14
CA TYR A 211 -6.12 -10.21 -8.67
C TYR A 211 -7.21 -9.27 -9.20
N SER A 212 -7.18 -8.03 -8.74
CA SER A 212 -7.84 -6.90 -9.39
C SER A 212 -6.91 -5.69 -9.37
N PRO A 213 -6.80 -4.90 -10.45
CA PRO A 213 -5.91 -3.75 -10.47
C PRO A 213 -6.18 -2.78 -9.32
N CYS A 214 -5.14 -2.38 -8.56
CA CYS A 214 -5.25 -1.33 -7.54
C CYS A 214 -6.43 -1.56 -6.55
N PHE A 215 -6.54 -2.77 -6.01
CA PHE A 215 -7.62 -3.12 -5.07
C PHE A 215 -7.09 -3.37 -3.65
N GLU A 216 -5.84 -3.81 -3.53
CA GLU A 216 -5.20 -4.02 -2.26
C GLU A 216 -5.03 -2.68 -1.52
N THR A 217 -5.71 -2.52 -0.39
CA THR A 217 -5.70 -1.25 0.35
C THR A 217 -5.75 -1.44 1.86
N TYR A 218 -4.95 -0.64 2.57
CA TYR A 218 -4.96 -0.56 4.02
C TYR A 218 -5.82 0.62 4.47
N PHE A 219 -6.85 0.34 5.27
CA PHE A 219 -7.78 1.36 5.75
C PHE A 219 -8.36 0.94 7.10
N ASN A 220 -8.50 1.89 8.03
CA ASN A 220 -9.15 1.68 9.33
C ASN A 220 -8.63 0.44 10.12
N GLY A 221 -7.30 0.24 10.15
CA GLY A 221 -6.69 -0.88 10.88
C GLY A 221 -6.80 -2.25 10.21
N ALA A 222 -7.42 -2.32 9.02
CA ALA A 222 -7.59 -3.55 8.27
C ALA A 222 -7.01 -3.43 6.85
N PHE A 223 -6.50 -4.54 6.34
CA PHE A 223 -6.10 -4.66 4.95
C PHE A 223 -7.20 -5.33 4.14
N HIS A 224 -7.45 -4.87 2.92
CA HIS A 224 -8.57 -5.29 2.09
C HIS A 224 -8.06 -5.85 0.76
N TRP A 225 -8.67 -6.94 0.32
CA TRP A 225 -8.42 -7.56 -0.98
C TRP A 225 -9.73 -7.77 -1.74
N TYR A 226 -9.60 -7.83 -3.05
CA TYR A 226 -10.63 -8.38 -3.92
C TYR A 226 -10.65 -9.90 -3.76
N ALA A 227 -11.83 -10.48 -3.52
CA ALA A 227 -11.96 -11.91 -3.30
C ALA A 227 -13.29 -12.46 -3.84
N MET A 228 -13.36 -13.79 -3.91
CA MET A 228 -14.57 -14.55 -4.22
C MET A 228 -14.93 -15.44 -3.04
N ASP A 229 -16.18 -15.41 -2.58
CA ASP A 229 -16.65 -16.37 -1.59
C ASP A 229 -16.87 -17.78 -2.20
N ASP A 230 -17.19 -18.76 -1.35
CA ASP A 230 -17.44 -20.15 -1.80
C ASP A 230 -18.70 -20.32 -2.66
N ASN A 231 -19.60 -19.35 -2.63
CA ASN A 231 -20.79 -19.33 -3.49
C ASN A 231 -20.50 -18.71 -4.87
N GLY A 232 -19.27 -18.24 -5.10
CA GLY A 232 -18.89 -17.55 -6.33
C GLY A 232 -19.33 -16.09 -6.37
N ASN A 233 -19.57 -15.46 -5.23
CA ASN A 233 -19.88 -14.04 -5.13
C ASN A 233 -18.62 -13.19 -5.00
N GLU A 234 -18.59 -12.06 -5.69
CA GLU A 234 -17.57 -11.04 -5.50
C GLU A 234 -17.72 -10.37 -4.12
N VAL A 235 -16.63 -10.32 -3.37
CA VAL A 235 -16.58 -9.75 -2.03
C VAL A 235 -15.29 -8.96 -1.81
N ILE A 236 -15.28 -8.12 -0.79
CA ILE A 236 -14.07 -7.53 -0.23
C ILE A 236 -13.69 -8.36 0.99
N LEU A 237 -12.59 -9.10 0.90
CA LEU A 237 -12.02 -9.77 2.06
C LEU A 237 -11.20 -8.74 2.83
N SER A 238 -11.44 -8.58 4.13
CA SER A 238 -10.61 -7.75 5.00
C SER A 238 -9.96 -8.57 6.10
N PHE A 239 -8.81 -8.11 6.59
CA PHE A 239 -8.10 -8.67 7.73
C PHE A 239 -7.73 -7.55 8.71
N ASN A 240 -8.27 -7.60 9.92
CA ASN A 240 -7.98 -6.63 10.97
C ASN A 240 -6.64 -6.96 11.64
N MET A 241 -5.70 -6.01 11.62
CA MET A 241 -4.34 -6.22 12.14
C MET A 241 -4.29 -6.39 13.66
N GLY A 242 -5.23 -5.79 14.38
CA GLY A 242 -5.25 -5.80 15.85
C GLY A 242 -5.99 -6.97 16.47
N ASN A 243 -7.07 -7.43 15.84
CA ASN A 243 -7.78 -8.63 16.29
C ASN A 243 -7.24 -9.91 15.63
N GLU A 244 -6.50 -9.79 14.53
CA GLU A 244 -6.08 -10.91 13.68
C GLU A 244 -7.28 -11.70 13.11
N GLU A 245 -8.34 -11.00 12.72
CA GLU A 245 -9.61 -11.59 12.26
C GLU A 245 -9.92 -11.21 10.81
N PHE A 246 -10.42 -12.19 10.05
CA PHE A 246 -10.97 -11.96 8.72
C PHE A 246 -12.42 -11.51 8.79
N GLN A 247 -12.81 -10.60 7.90
CA GLN A 247 -14.20 -10.25 7.66
C GLN A 247 -14.49 -10.26 6.17
N VAL A 248 -15.70 -10.67 5.80
CA VAL A 248 -16.17 -10.64 4.42
C VAL A 248 -17.16 -9.49 4.30
N ILE A 249 -16.82 -8.50 3.50
CA ILE A 249 -17.68 -7.36 3.22
C ILE A 249 -18.29 -7.59 1.83
N PRO A 250 -19.63 -7.67 1.71
CA PRO A 250 -20.28 -7.92 0.42
C PRO A 250 -20.13 -6.71 -0.52
N MET A 251 -19.96 -6.99 -1.82
CA MET A 251 -20.07 -5.97 -2.85
C MET A 251 -21.48 -5.37 -2.90
N PRO A 252 -21.64 -4.11 -3.36
CA PRO A 252 -22.95 -3.52 -3.52
C PRO A 252 -23.79 -4.23 -4.59
N SER A 253 -25.10 -4.33 -4.35
CA SER A 253 -26.03 -5.15 -5.16
C SER A 253 -26.26 -4.68 -6.59
N PHE A 254 -25.87 -3.44 -6.92
CA PHE A 254 -26.02 -2.90 -8.28
C PHE A 254 -24.89 -3.33 -9.23
N ILE A 255 -23.85 -3.99 -8.72
CA ILE A 255 -22.75 -4.51 -9.54
C ILE A 255 -23.16 -5.88 -10.09
N SER A 256 -23.09 -6.03 -11.41
CA SER A 256 -23.27 -7.35 -12.05
C SER A 256 -22.06 -8.24 -11.75
N MET A 257 -22.31 -9.32 -11.01
CA MET A 257 -21.30 -10.22 -10.45
C MET A 257 -20.60 -11.12 -11.50
N HIS A 258 -21.07 -11.08 -12.74
CA HIS A 258 -20.57 -11.91 -13.85
C HIS A 258 -20.15 -11.09 -15.07
N ASP A 259 -20.12 -9.75 -14.94
CA ASP A 259 -19.67 -8.91 -16.03
C ASP A 259 -18.13 -8.79 -16.02
N HIS A 260 -17.49 -9.68 -16.77
CA HIS A 260 -16.05 -9.67 -16.98
C HIS A 260 -15.56 -8.50 -17.86
N SER A 261 -16.47 -7.68 -18.42
CA SER A 261 -16.10 -6.49 -19.18
C SER A 261 -15.80 -5.27 -18.29
N ILE A 262 -15.92 -5.42 -16.97
CA ILE A 262 -15.79 -4.34 -15.99
C ILE A 262 -14.60 -4.60 -15.06
N CYS A 263 -13.79 -3.56 -14.83
CA CYS A 263 -12.75 -3.51 -13.83
C CYS A 263 -13.24 -2.85 -12.53
N ARG A 264 -12.62 -3.23 -11.42
CA ARG A 264 -12.93 -2.76 -10.07
C ARG A 264 -11.63 -2.34 -9.40
N ASN A 265 -11.56 -1.10 -8.89
CA ASN A 265 -10.44 -0.64 -8.06
C ASN A 265 -10.97 -0.21 -6.70
N LEU A 266 -10.21 -0.47 -5.64
CA LEU A 266 -10.56 -0.07 -4.29
C LEU A 266 -9.53 0.94 -3.80
N LEU A 267 -9.98 2.18 -3.62
CA LEU A 267 -9.14 3.31 -3.24
C LEU A 267 -9.64 3.93 -1.94
N VAL A 268 -8.79 4.70 -1.27
CA VAL A 268 -9.21 5.53 -0.15
C VAL A 268 -9.46 6.94 -0.67
N TRP A 269 -10.63 7.50 -0.38
CA TRP A 269 -10.99 8.86 -0.74
C TRP A 269 -11.77 9.52 0.39
N ASN A 270 -11.24 10.65 0.90
CA ASN A 270 -11.85 11.44 1.96
C ASN A 270 -12.23 10.58 3.19
N ASP A 271 -11.25 9.82 3.68
CA ASP A 271 -11.37 8.89 4.82
C ASP A 271 -12.50 7.87 4.68
N CYS A 272 -12.83 7.48 3.45
CA CYS A 272 -13.76 6.41 3.15
C CYS A 272 -13.15 5.44 2.12
N ILE A 273 -13.63 4.21 2.12
CA ILE A 273 -13.37 3.28 1.03
C ILE A 273 -14.21 3.69 -0.18
N ALA A 274 -13.55 3.86 -1.31
CA ALA A 274 -14.13 4.18 -2.61
C ALA A 274 -13.92 3.02 -3.58
N LEU A 275 -15.00 2.53 -4.15
CA LEU A 275 -15.00 1.54 -5.22
C LEU A 275 -15.15 2.26 -6.55
N VAL A 276 -14.19 2.08 -7.45
CA VAL A 276 -14.21 2.65 -8.80
C VAL A 276 -14.48 1.55 -9.82
N ILE A 277 -15.52 1.74 -10.62
CA ILE A 277 -16.02 0.79 -11.59
C ILE A 277 -15.89 1.41 -12.99
N TYR A 278 -15.31 0.67 -13.93
CA TYR A 278 -15.07 1.16 -15.28
C TYR A 278 -14.90 0.02 -16.28
N PRO A 279 -15.14 0.24 -17.59
CA PRO A 279 -14.99 -0.82 -18.58
C PRO A 279 -13.52 -1.20 -18.77
N GLU A 280 -13.24 -2.50 -18.86
CA GLU A 280 -11.90 -3.04 -19.12
C GLU A 280 -11.39 -2.56 -20.49
N ARG A 281 -12.28 -2.59 -21.49
CA ARG A 281 -11.99 -2.30 -22.89
C ARG A 281 -12.67 -1.01 -23.34
N GLY A 282 -12.21 -0.46 -24.47
CA GLY A 282 -12.74 0.76 -25.06
C GLY A 282 -11.71 1.88 -25.08
N ILE A 283 -11.82 2.75 -26.10
CA ILE A 283 -10.94 3.93 -26.27
C ILE A 283 -11.34 5.03 -25.29
N GLU A 284 -12.65 5.16 -25.07
CA GLU A 284 -13.27 6.07 -24.13
C GLU A 284 -13.78 5.27 -22.92
N LYS A 285 -13.38 5.69 -21.72
CA LYS A 285 -13.81 5.05 -20.48
C LYS A 285 -14.48 6.06 -19.57
N SER A 286 -15.60 5.65 -18.99
CA SER A 286 -16.24 6.36 -17.88
C SER A 286 -15.95 5.60 -16.59
N PHE A 287 -15.82 6.33 -15.49
CA PHE A 287 -15.47 5.80 -14.18
C PHE A 287 -16.56 6.18 -13.19
N GLU A 288 -17.27 5.20 -12.68
CA GLU A 288 -18.27 5.38 -11.63
C GLU A 288 -17.62 5.17 -10.27
N ILE A 289 -17.82 6.11 -9.35
CA ILE A 289 -17.19 6.13 -8.05
C ILE A 289 -18.28 6.00 -6.98
N PHE A 290 -18.20 4.91 -6.23
CA PHE A 290 -19.07 4.61 -5.11
C PHE A 290 -18.27 4.72 -3.82
N VAL A 291 -18.87 5.30 -2.78
CA VAL A 291 -18.24 5.42 -1.46
C VAL A 291 -19.06 4.69 -0.42
N MET A 292 -18.39 3.89 0.40
CA MET A 292 -18.96 3.23 1.58
C MET A 292 -19.02 4.25 2.72
N LYS A 293 -20.22 4.77 3.00
CA LYS A 293 -20.41 5.82 4.03
C LYS A 293 -20.26 5.29 5.45
N GLU A 294 -20.65 4.03 5.67
CA GLU A 294 -20.51 3.33 6.94
C GLU A 294 -19.65 2.09 6.72
N TYR A 295 -18.49 2.05 7.36
CA TYR A 295 -17.51 0.99 7.14
C TYR A 295 -18.10 -0.41 7.44
N GLY A 296 -17.98 -1.32 6.47
CA GLY A 296 -18.50 -2.70 6.54
C GLY A 296 -20.00 -2.84 6.24
N VAL A 297 -20.75 -1.75 6.05
CA VAL A 297 -22.20 -1.79 5.83
C VAL A 297 -22.53 -1.74 4.34
N LYS A 298 -23.11 -2.82 3.82
CA LYS A 298 -23.45 -2.98 2.39
C LYS A 298 -24.41 -1.90 1.88
N GLU A 299 -25.39 -1.54 2.67
CA GLU A 299 -26.44 -0.58 2.31
C GLU A 299 -25.93 0.86 2.26
N SER A 300 -24.71 1.11 2.78
CA SER A 300 -24.11 2.45 2.84
C SER A 300 -23.35 2.85 1.57
N TRP A 301 -23.24 1.97 0.58
CA TRP A 301 -22.62 2.28 -0.70
C TRP A 301 -23.47 3.31 -1.46
N THR A 302 -22.87 4.46 -1.75
CA THR A 302 -23.52 5.56 -2.47
C THR A 302 -22.71 5.93 -3.70
N ASN A 303 -23.36 6.09 -4.86
CA ASN A 303 -22.72 6.73 -6.01
C ASN A 303 -22.54 8.21 -5.69
N VAL A 304 -21.31 8.69 -5.75
CA VAL A 304 -20.98 10.08 -5.42
C VAL A 304 -20.49 10.85 -6.64
N LEU A 305 -19.98 10.17 -7.66
CA LEU A 305 -19.40 10.82 -8.83
C LEU A 305 -19.28 9.84 -10.02
N THR A 306 -19.53 10.36 -11.22
CA THR A 306 -19.15 9.71 -12.48
C THR A 306 -18.20 10.63 -13.25
N ILE A 307 -17.07 10.09 -13.67
CA ILE A 307 -16.05 10.79 -14.46
C ILE A 307 -16.06 10.27 -15.89
N GLY A 308 -15.91 11.16 -16.86
CA GLY A 308 -15.74 10.82 -18.26
C GLY A 308 -16.98 11.05 -19.13
N PRO A 309 -16.99 10.50 -20.36
CA PRO A 309 -15.95 9.64 -20.92
C PRO A 309 -14.60 10.35 -21.07
N LEU A 310 -13.52 9.67 -20.69
CA LEU A 310 -12.15 10.14 -20.90
C LEU A 310 -11.48 9.28 -21.97
N THR A 311 -10.78 9.92 -22.90
CA THR A 311 -9.92 9.24 -23.88
C THR A 311 -8.54 9.01 -23.28
N ARG A 312 -7.83 7.98 -23.76
CA ARG A 312 -6.43 7.67 -23.39
C ARG A 312 -6.20 7.29 -21.92
N VAL A 313 -7.24 7.14 -21.10
CA VAL A 313 -7.13 6.67 -19.71
C VAL A 313 -7.35 5.16 -19.66
N GLU A 314 -6.44 4.43 -19.03
CA GLU A 314 -6.55 2.99 -18.83
C GLU A 314 -7.23 2.63 -17.52
N ARG A 315 -6.79 3.25 -16.41
CA ARG A 315 -7.34 3.01 -15.06
C ARG A 315 -6.99 4.13 -14.07
N PRO A 316 -7.80 4.32 -13.01
CA PRO A 316 -7.44 5.19 -11.89
C PRO A 316 -6.38 4.52 -11.01
N LEU A 317 -5.53 5.34 -10.38
CA LEU A 317 -4.42 4.87 -9.54
C LEU A 317 -4.61 5.25 -8.07
N VAL A 318 -4.84 6.53 -7.76
CA VAL A 318 -4.99 7.02 -6.38
C VAL A 318 -5.65 8.39 -6.32
N PHE A 319 -6.41 8.65 -5.26
CA PHE A 319 -6.85 10.00 -4.90
C PHE A 319 -5.73 10.69 -4.10
N ARG A 320 -5.19 11.76 -4.64
CA ARG A 320 -4.09 12.51 -4.00
C ARG A 320 -4.62 13.62 -3.09
N LYS A 321 -5.78 14.18 -3.44
CA LYS A 321 -6.50 15.23 -2.72
C LYS A 321 -8.00 14.97 -2.84
N ILE A 322 -8.79 15.81 -2.18
CA ILE A 322 -10.25 15.78 -2.31
C ILE A 322 -10.68 15.92 -3.78
N ASP A 323 -9.96 16.71 -4.58
CA ASP A 323 -10.34 17.11 -5.92
C ASP A 323 -9.37 16.63 -7.02
N GLU A 324 -8.47 15.68 -6.74
CA GLU A 324 -7.47 15.25 -7.73
C GLU A 324 -7.24 13.74 -7.71
N ILE A 325 -7.38 13.14 -8.89
CA ILE A 325 -7.15 11.72 -9.14
C ILE A 325 -5.96 11.55 -10.05
N LEU A 326 -5.05 10.67 -9.67
CA LEU A 326 -3.98 10.22 -10.56
C LEU A 326 -4.44 8.97 -11.31
N MET A 327 -4.13 8.92 -12.60
CA MET A 327 -4.57 7.88 -13.51
C MET A 327 -3.40 7.40 -14.37
N GLU A 328 -3.48 6.15 -14.82
CA GLU A 328 -2.58 5.60 -15.82
C GLU A 328 -3.21 5.75 -17.20
N GLY A 329 -2.45 6.30 -18.14
CA GLY A 329 -2.83 6.40 -19.53
C GLY A 329 -2.57 5.11 -20.31
N SER A 330 -3.25 4.96 -21.45
CA SER A 330 -3.19 3.77 -22.30
C SER A 330 -1.81 3.43 -22.87
N HIS A 331 -0.89 4.41 -22.92
CA HIS A 331 0.47 4.23 -23.39
C HIS A 331 1.50 4.22 -22.24
N GLY A 332 1.04 4.05 -20.99
CA GLY A 332 1.91 3.97 -19.81
C GLY A 332 2.42 5.34 -19.33
N GLN A 333 1.78 6.43 -19.73
CA GLN A 333 2.02 7.76 -19.18
C GLN A 333 1.13 8.02 -17.95
N MET A 334 1.62 8.81 -17.00
CA MET A 334 0.81 9.24 -15.85
C MET A 334 0.01 10.48 -16.18
N MET A 335 -1.23 10.54 -15.70
CA MET A 335 -2.14 11.65 -15.91
C MET A 335 -2.75 12.08 -14.59
N SER A 336 -3.05 13.36 -14.42
CA SER A 336 -3.86 13.86 -13.32
C SER A 336 -5.19 14.38 -13.86
N TYR A 337 -6.28 14.08 -13.15
CA TYR A 337 -7.60 14.60 -13.43
C TYR A 337 -8.08 15.43 -12.24
N ASN A 338 -8.43 16.69 -12.49
CA ASN A 338 -8.99 17.56 -11.47
C ASN A 338 -10.52 17.47 -11.49
N LEU A 339 -11.11 17.09 -10.36
CA LEU A 339 -12.55 16.84 -10.22
C LEU A 339 -13.39 18.12 -10.29
N ARG A 340 -12.81 19.29 -9.98
CA ARG A 340 -13.54 20.58 -9.96
C ARG A 340 -13.68 21.17 -11.34
N ASN A 341 -12.58 21.34 -12.06
CA ASN A 341 -12.58 21.96 -13.38
C ASN A 341 -12.67 20.92 -14.53
N LYS A 342 -12.61 19.61 -14.20
CA LYS A 342 -12.70 18.49 -15.14
C LYS A 342 -11.56 18.44 -16.17
N GLU A 343 -10.42 19.04 -15.84
CA GLU A 343 -9.24 19.05 -16.71
C GLU A 343 -8.39 17.80 -16.51
N VAL A 344 -7.90 17.27 -17.63
CA VAL A 344 -6.89 16.22 -17.68
C VAL A 344 -5.53 16.86 -17.99
N LYS A 345 -4.50 16.50 -17.23
CA LYS A 345 -3.13 16.95 -17.44
C LYS A 345 -2.20 15.75 -17.57
N ASP A 346 -1.42 15.71 -18.64
CA ASP A 346 -0.33 14.75 -18.82
C ASP A 346 0.84 15.12 -17.88
N LEU A 347 1.34 14.14 -17.14
CA LEU A 347 2.52 14.29 -16.28
C LEU A 347 3.73 13.67 -16.98
N PRO A 348 4.95 14.24 -16.84
CA PRO A 348 6.16 13.75 -17.48
C PRO A 348 6.73 12.49 -16.79
N ILE A 349 5.86 11.54 -16.46
CA ILE A 349 6.16 10.29 -15.77
C ILE A 349 5.63 9.15 -16.63
N TYR A 350 6.51 8.23 -16.99
CA TYR A 350 6.23 7.16 -17.95
C TYR A 350 6.68 5.80 -17.43
N GLY A 351 6.05 4.75 -17.89
CA GLY A 351 6.46 3.38 -17.67
C GLY A 351 5.77 2.43 -18.65
N VAL A 352 5.95 1.13 -18.43
CA VAL A 352 5.26 0.10 -19.20
C VAL A 352 3.75 0.19 -18.89
N PRO A 353 2.86 0.10 -19.89
CA PRO A 353 1.42 0.06 -19.65
C PRO A 353 1.03 -1.02 -18.63
N LYS A 354 0.11 -0.70 -17.73
CA LYS A 354 -0.38 -1.53 -16.61
C LYS A 354 0.69 -1.86 -15.55
N SER A 355 1.83 -1.16 -15.55
CA SER A 355 2.90 -1.40 -14.57
C SER A 355 2.82 -0.54 -13.32
N PHE A 356 1.97 0.49 -13.34
CA PHE A 356 1.87 1.47 -12.28
C PHE A 356 1.21 0.86 -11.03
N SER A 357 1.75 1.17 -9.86
CA SER A 357 1.06 0.99 -8.59
C SER A 357 1.36 2.22 -7.74
N THR A 358 0.37 2.73 -7.02
CA THR A 358 0.51 3.96 -6.26
C THR A 358 -0.12 3.84 -4.89
N LEU A 359 0.40 4.59 -3.95
CA LEU A 359 -0.21 4.78 -2.64
C LEU A 359 0.06 6.19 -2.11
N VAL A 360 -0.81 6.65 -1.23
CA VAL A 360 -0.60 7.87 -0.46
C VAL A 360 0.47 7.57 0.59
N TYR A 361 1.55 8.33 0.59
CA TYR A 361 2.77 8.05 1.34
C TYR A 361 3.20 9.26 2.14
N VAL A 362 3.71 9.01 3.34
CA VAL A 362 4.35 10.02 4.18
C VAL A 362 5.77 9.59 4.49
N ASN A 363 6.73 10.49 4.30
CA ASN A 363 8.10 10.25 4.74
C ASN A 363 8.18 10.25 6.27
N SER A 364 8.96 9.34 6.85
CA SER A 364 9.10 9.24 8.30
C SER A 364 10.51 8.85 8.74
N LEU A 365 10.76 9.01 10.03
CA LEU A 365 11.97 8.54 10.71
C LEU A 365 11.78 7.16 11.39
N VAL A 366 10.66 6.47 11.13
CA VAL A 366 10.36 5.18 11.76
C VAL A 366 11.36 4.14 11.27
N SER A 367 11.97 3.42 12.22
CA SER A 367 12.97 2.40 11.91
C SER A 367 12.31 1.07 11.55
N VAL A 368 12.85 0.38 10.54
CA VAL A 368 12.45 -1.01 10.25
C VAL A 368 13.20 -2.04 11.10
N LYS A 369 14.21 -1.62 11.86
CA LYS A 369 15.06 -2.50 12.69
C LYS A 369 14.73 -2.41 14.19
N GLY A 370 13.83 -1.50 14.57
CA GLY A 370 13.62 -1.07 15.96
C GLY A 370 12.37 -1.61 16.62
N GLY A 371 12.07 -2.91 16.51
CA GLY A 371 10.86 -3.56 17.04
C GLY A 371 10.55 -3.40 18.54
N ASN A 372 11.31 -2.60 19.31
CA ASN A 372 11.20 -2.49 20.76
C ASN A 372 11.25 -1.05 21.34
N GLN A 373 10.94 0.01 20.57
CA GLN A 373 11.04 1.39 21.12
C GLN A 373 9.84 2.32 20.93
N MET A 374 8.72 1.86 20.37
CA MET A 374 7.48 2.65 20.34
C MET A 374 6.62 2.30 21.55
N LEU A 375 7.10 2.59 22.77
CA LEU A 375 6.31 2.45 23.98
C LEU A 375 5.72 3.79 24.44
N ASP A 376 4.42 3.67 24.75
CA ASP A 376 3.59 4.43 25.67
C ASP A 376 3.08 5.82 25.26
N GLN A 377 1.73 5.88 25.30
CA GLN A 377 0.85 7.06 25.38
C GLN A 377 0.24 7.55 24.06
N ARG A 378 -0.73 6.78 23.56
CA ARG A 378 -1.98 7.36 23.04
C ARG A 378 -3.07 7.17 24.09
N ASP A 379 -3.06 8.00 25.13
CA ASP A 379 -4.23 8.19 25.99
C ASP A 379 -4.46 9.70 26.20
N ASN A 380 -5.72 10.09 25.97
CA ASN A 380 -6.39 11.35 26.30
C ASN A 380 -6.00 12.61 25.50
N THR A 381 -6.72 12.84 24.39
CA THR A 381 -7.67 13.98 24.25
C THR A 381 -8.64 13.72 23.10
#